data_AF-A0A2G6R855-F1
#
_entry.id   AF-A0A2G6R855-F1
#
_cell.length_a   1.000
_cell.length_b   1.000
_cell.length_c   1.000
_cell.angle_alpha   90.00
_cell.angle_beta   90.00
_cell.angle_gamma   90.00
#
_symmetry.space_group_name_H-M   'P 1'
#
loop_
_entity.id
_entity.type
_entity.pdbx_description
1 polymer ?
#
loop_
_entity_poly.entity_id
_entity_poly.type
_entity_poly.pdbx_seq_one_letter_code
_entity_poly.pdbx_strand_id
1 'polypeptide(L)'
;MAKQKIEVIKSISKKEFYQGILKPNDIEVEEGKIYLYLMINENTNLFKIGYSKNPYFREKTLQSEEPKIFTIKFWECEKKVETEIHKLFKNKRIRGEWFKLNIDDLVKLNNRMKIYD
;
A
#
# COMPACT_ATOMS: atom_id res chain seq x y z
N MET A 1 5.23 -9.18 -38.24
CA MET A 1 5.32 -9.40 -36.78
C MET A 1 5.66 -8.08 -36.12
N ALA A 2 4.75 -7.51 -35.33
CA ALA A 2 5.01 -6.25 -34.63
C ALA A 2 6.05 -6.48 -33.53
N LYS A 3 7.23 -5.86 -33.66
CA LYS A 3 8.23 -5.82 -32.58
C LYS A 3 7.65 -4.93 -31.48
N GLN A 4 7.19 -5.51 -30.37
CA GLN A 4 6.90 -4.74 -29.17
C GLN A 4 8.18 -4.00 -28.76
N LYS A 5 8.08 -2.69 -28.63
CA LYS A 5 9.18 -1.81 -28.23
C LYS A 5 9.38 -2.04 -26.72
N ILE A 6 10.42 -2.77 -26.36
CA ILE A 6 10.79 -2.95 -24.95
C ILE A 6 11.46 -1.66 -24.50
N GLU A 7 10.76 -0.85 -23.71
CA GLU A 7 11.36 0.31 -23.05
C GLU A 7 12.13 -0.16 -21.81
N VAL A 8 13.45 -0.02 -21.84
CA VAL A 8 14.32 -0.33 -20.70
C VAL A 8 14.30 0.87 -19.76
N ILE A 9 13.52 0.78 -18.68
CA ILE A 9 13.50 1.78 -17.60
C ILE A 9 14.79 1.62 -16.80
N LYS A 10 15.69 2.60 -16.86
CA LYS A 10 17.04 2.54 -16.25
C LYS A 10 17.03 2.37 -14.73
N SER A 11 15.96 2.76 -14.05
CA SER A 11 15.66 2.45 -12.65
C SER A 11 14.23 2.89 -12.32
N ILE A 12 13.41 2.01 -11.76
CA ILE A 12 12.10 2.36 -11.19
C ILE A 12 12.20 2.31 -9.66
N SER A 13 11.65 3.29 -8.95
CA SER A 13 11.58 3.21 -7.48
C SER A 13 10.64 2.09 -7.05
N LYS A 14 10.81 1.53 -5.84
CA LYS A 14 9.92 0.45 -5.38
C LYS A 14 8.49 0.98 -5.22
N LYS A 15 8.35 2.22 -4.74
CA LYS A 15 7.06 2.93 -4.71
C LYS A 15 6.37 2.89 -6.08
N GLU A 16 7.01 3.40 -7.13
CA GLU A 16 6.44 3.46 -8.49
C GLU A 16 6.11 2.05 -9.03
N PHE A 17 7.00 1.08 -8.78
CA PHE A 17 6.77 -0.31 -9.17
C PHE A 17 5.48 -0.88 -8.56
N TYR A 18 5.31 -0.74 -7.24
CA TYR A 18 4.12 -1.27 -6.57
C TYR A 18 2.86 -0.47 -6.89
N GLN A 19 2.97 0.85 -7.11
CA GLN A 19 1.85 1.67 -7.59
C GLN A 19 1.40 1.24 -8.99
N GLY A 20 2.32 0.88 -9.89
CA GLY A 20 1.99 0.34 -11.20
C GLY A 20 1.21 -0.98 -11.14
N ILE A 21 1.50 -1.84 -10.16
CA ILE A 21 0.78 -3.11 -9.95
C ILE A 21 -0.62 -2.88 -9.38
N LEU A 22 -0.74 -2.01 -8.38
CA LEU A 22 -1.98 -1.82 -7.63
C LEU A 22 -2.93 -0.78 -8.22
N LYS A 23 -2.42 0.01 -9.17
CA LYS A 23 -2.94 1.29 -9.64
C LYS A 23 -2.83 2.35 -8.53
N PRO A 24 -2.35 3.56 -8.85
CA PRO A 24 -2.31 4.65 -7.88
C PRO A 24 -3.71 5.03 -7.39
N ASN A 25 -3.79 5.74 -6.27
CA ASN A 25 -5.06 6.28 -5.80
C ASN A 25 -5.46 7.46 -6.69
N ASP A 26 -6.64 7.36 -7.30
CA ASP A 26 -7.27 8.47 -8.02
C ASP A 26 -8.28 9.23 -7.13
N ILE A 27 -8.36 8.86 -5.84
CA ILE A 27 -9.27 9.45 -4.86
C ILE A 27 -8.58 10.53 -4.02
N GLU A 28 -9.29 11.64 -3.81
CA GLU A 28 -8.87 12.68 -2.86
C GLU A 28 -9.21 12.28 -1.42
N VAL A 29 -8.42 12.78 -0.47
CA VAL A 29 -8.67 12.54 0.96
C VAL A 29 -9.72 13.54 1.44
N GLU A 30 -10.88 13.03 1.84
CA GLU A 30 -12.02 13.83 2.30
C GLU A 30 -12.07 13.94 3.83
N GLU A 31 -12.61 15.06 4.32
CA GLU A 31 -12.81 15.29 5.74
C GLU A 31 -13.92 14.38 6.30
N GLY A 32 -13.73 13.86 7.51
CA GLY A 32 -14.68 12.96 8.17
C GLY A 32 -14.59 11.50 7.71
N LYS A 33 -13.86 11.20 6.65
CA LYS A 33 -13.60 9.83 6.18
C LYS A 33 -12.41 9.18 6.87
N ILE A 34 -12.29 7.87 6.70
CA ILE A 34 -11.19 7.08 7.22
C ILE A 34 -10.74 6.08 6.16
N TYR A 35 -9.42 5.96 6.03
CA TYR A 35 -8.80 5.21 4.97
C TYR A 35 -7.90 4.13 5.53
N LEU A 36 -8.03 2.90 5.02
CA LEU A 36 -7.01 1.88 5.18
C LEU A 36 -5.91 2.15 4.16
N TYR A 37 -4.69 2.32 4.63
CA TYR A 37 -3.52 2.55 3.78
C TYR A 37 -2.63 1.33 3.72
N LEU A 38 -1.95 1.21 2.60
CA LEU A 38 -0.84 0.31 2.36
C LEU A 38 0.41 1.16 2.08
N MET A 39 1.38 1.09 2.98
CA MET A 39 2.69 1.75 2.81
C MET A 39 3.79 0.70 2.68
N ILE A 40 4.87 1.04 1.98
CA ILE A 40 6.10 0.24 1.89
C ILE A 40 7.23 0.96 2.59
N ASN A 41 8.00 0.25 3.39
CA ASN A 41 9.33 0.68 3.81
C ASN A 41 10.34 0.12 2.82
N GLU A 42 10.96 0.98 2.01
CA GLU A 42 11.90 0.54 0.96
C GLU A 42 13.23 0.00 1.49
N ASN A 43 13.61 0.33 2.73
CA ASN A 43 14.82 -0.22 3.37
C ASN A 43 14.60 -1.68 3.79
N THR A 44 13.42 -2.01 4.33
CA THR A 44 13.13 -3.36 4.86
C THR A 44 12.31 -4.24 3.93
N ASN A 45 11.68 -3.67 2.89
CA ASN A 45 10.68 -4.31 2.04
C ASN A 45 9.45 -4.83 2.82
N LEU A 46 9.15 -4.24 3.98
CA LEU A 46 7.96 -4.55 4.75
C LEU A 46 6.83 -3.60 4.39
N PHE A 47 5.62 -4.15 4.35
CA PHE A 47 4.41 -3.40 4.09
C PHE A 47 3.70 -3.10 5.40
N LYS A 48 3.26 -1.86 5.57
CA LYS A 48 2.43 -1.44 6.69
C LYS A 48 0.98 -1.37 6.23
N ILE A 49 0.09 -2.04 6.97
CA ILE A 49 -1.36 -1.97 6.78
C ILE A 49 -1.93 -1.33 8.03
N GLY A 50 -2.50 -0.13 7.90
CA GLY A 50 -3.11 0.58 9.01
C GLY A 50 -4.19 1.55 8.52
N TYR A 51 -4.80 2.31 9.43
CA TYR A 51 -5.79 3.34 9.08
C TYR A 51 -5.35 4.76 9.44
N SER A 52 -5.87 5.74 8.70
CA SER A 52 -5.73 7.16 9.02
C SER A 52 -6.90 7.96 8.45
N LYS A 53 -7.20 9.11 9.05
CA LYS A 53 -8.05 10.12 8.42
C LYS A 53 -7.34 10.79 7.23
N ASN A 54 -6.01 10.84 7.28
CA ASN A 54 -5.17 11.37 6.21
C ASN A 54 -3.92 10.49 6.04
N PRO A 55 -3.92 9.57 5.06
CA PRO A 55 -2.77 8.71 4.77
C PRO A 55 -1.48 9.48 4.44
N TYR A 56 -1.58 10.60 3.70
CA TYR A 56 -0.42 11.42 3.33
C TYR A 56 0.22 12.11 4.54
N PHE A 57 -0.59 12.62 5.47
CA PHE A 57 -0.07 13.15 6.72
C PHE A 57 0.60 12.06 7.56
N ARG A 58 -0.02 10.87 7.60
CA ARG A 58 0.53 9.71 8.32
C ARG A 58 1.87 9.25 7.74
N GLU A 59 2.04 9.27 6.42
CA GLU A 59 3.31 9.01 5.75
C GLU A 59 4.40 9.96 6.26
N LYS A 60 4.15 11.28 6.27
CA LYS A 60 5.11 12.28 6.76
C LYS A 60 5.50 12.07 8.22
N THR A 61 4.55 11.72 9.08
CA THR A 61 4.84 11.39 10.48
C THR A 61 5.78 10.18 10.60
N LEU A 62 5.52 9.12 9.82
CA LEU A 62 6.38 7.93 9.83
C LEU A 62 7.76 8.21 9.22
N GLN A 63 7.82 9.06 8.19
CA GLN A 63 9.07 9.51 7.56
C GLN A 63 9.98 10.33 8.49
N SER A 64 9.43 10.89 9.57
CA SER A 64 10.23 11.58 10.59
C SER A 64 11.14 10.62 11.36
N GLU A 65 10.77 9.35 11.45
CA GLU A 65 11.59 8.27 12.03
C GLU A 65 12.30 7.45 10.94
N GLU A 66 11.61 7.13 9.85
CA GLU A 66 12.11 6.28 8.77
C GLU A 66 11.77 6.90 7.39
N PRO A 67 12.68 7.69 6.79
CA PRO A 67 12.40 8.52 5.62
C PRO A 67 11.97 7.78 4.35
N LYS A 68 12.19 6.46 4.26
CA LYS A 68 11.87 5.64 3.08
C LYS A 68 10.55 4.87 3.19
N ILE A 69 9.62 5.38 3.99
CA ILE A 69 8.25 4.89 4.04
C ILE A 69 7.41 5.67 3.03
N PHE A 70 6.74 4.98 2.12
CA PHE A 70 5.90 5.61 1.10
C PHE A 70 4.54 4.95 1.02
N THR A 71 3.49 5.76 0.83
CA THR A 71 2.16 5.26 0.52
C THR A 71 2.12 4.69 -0.89
N ILE A 72 1.65 3.45 -1.01
CA ILE A 72 1.41 2.80 -2.30
C ILE A 72 -0.05 3.02 -2.70
N LYS A 73 -0.98 2.67 -1.81
CA LYS A 73 -2.43 2.71 -2.07
C LYS A 73 -3.21 2.93 -0.77
N PHE A 74 -4.43 3.46 -0.85
CA PHE A 74 -5.36 3.54 0.27
C PHE A 74 -6.81 3.42 -0.22
N TRP A 75 -7.70 3.00 0.66
CA TRP A 75 -9.12 2.78 0.38
C TRP A 75 -9.98 3.40 1.47
N GLU A 76 -11.09 4.04 1.10
CA GLU A 76 -12.07 4.50 2.08
C GLU A 76 -12.82 3.28 2.65
N CYS A 77 -12.63 2.98 3.94
CA CYS A 77 -13.31 1.86 4.56
C CYS A 77 -13.38 1.98 6.07
N GLU A 78 -14.35 1.28 6.68
CA GLU A 78 -14.47 1.23 8.13
C GLU A 78 -13.28 0.54 8.81
N LYS A 79 -12.98 0.92 10.06
CA LYS A 79 -11.89 0.33 10.87
C LYS A 79 -11.94 -1.20 11.00
N LYS A 80 -13.14 -1.79 10.99
CA LYS A 80 -13.30 -3.26 11.10
C LYS A 80 -12.59 -4.01 9.97
N VAL A 81 -12.51 -3.40 8.78
CA VAL A 81 -11.86 -3.98 7.60
C VAL A 81 -10.38 -4.20 7.85
N GLU A 82 -9.70 -3.31 8.57
CA GLU A 82 -8.29 -3.50 8.94
C GLU A 82 -8.09 -4.81 9.72
N THR A 83 -8.95 -5.07 10.70
CA THR A 83 -8.86 -6.29 11.52
C THR A 83 -9.03 -7.55 10.66
N GLU A 84 -9.91 -7.50 9.66
CA GLU A 84 -10.08 -8.60 8.70
C GLU A 84 -8.84 -8.81 7.83
N ILE A 85 -8.27 -7.73 7.29
CA ILE A 85 -7.06 -7.78 6.45
C ILE A 85 -5.86 -8.27 7.27
N HIS A 86 -5.73 -7.80 8.51
CA HIS A 86 -4.72 -8.26 9.45
C HIS A 86 -4.84 -9.76 9.76
N LYS A 87 -6.07 -10.27 9.89
CA LYS A 87 -6.32 -11.71 10.04
C LYS A 87 -5.96 -12.47 8.77
N LEU A 88 -6.33 -11.93 7.61
CA LEU A 88 -6.05 -12.53 6.29
C LEU A 88 -4.53 -12.75 6.07
N PHE A 89 -3.70 -11.82 6.54
CA PHE A 89 -2.24 -11.88 6.41
C PHE A 89 -1.51 -12.17 7.73
N LYS A 90 -2.20 -12.73 8.73
CA LYS A 90 -1.63 -12.99 10.07
C LYS A 90 -0.32 -13.78 10.01
N ASN A 91 -0.26 -14.80 9.15
CA ASN A 91 0.93 -15.66 9.00
C ASN A 91 2.13 -14.94 8.36
N LYS A 92 1.92 -13.74 7.82
CA LYS A 92 2.96 -12.90 7.21
C LYS A 92 3.28 -11.66 8.04
N ARG A 93 2.66 -11.52 9.21
CA ARG A 93 2.91 -10.42 10.14
C ARG A 93 4.29 -10.59 10.79
N ILE A 94 5.10 -9.54 10.74
CA ILE A 94 6.43 -9.50 11.36
C ILE A 94 6.36 -8.84 12.73
N ARG A 95 5.82 -7.61 12.81
CA ARG A 95 5.68 -6.87 14.07
C ARG A 95 4.59 -5.81 13.97
N GLY A 96 3.65 -5.82 14.91
CA GLY A 96 2.54 -4.87 14.93
C GLY A 96 1.76 -4.89 13.60
N GLU A 97 1.78 -3.76 12.90
CA GLU A 97 1.11 -3.52 11.62
C GLU A 97 2.02 -3.78 10.39
N TRP A 98 3.21 -4.34 10.59
CA TRP A 98 4.17 -4.63 9.51
C TRP A 98 4.10 -6.09 9.05
N PHE A 99 4.01 -6.28 7.74
CA PHE A 99 3.81 -7.56 7.07
C PHE A 99 4.85 -7.76 5.95
N LYS A 100 5.28 -9.01 5.76
CA LYS A 100 6.13 -9.43 4.65
C LYS A 100 5.25 -9.99 3.54
N LEU A 101 4.79 -9.11 2.64
CA LEU A 101 3.88 -9.45 1.55
C LEU A 101 4.65 -9.65 0.24
N ASN A 102 4.19 -10.58 -0.59
CA ASN A 102 4.67 -10.76 -1.96
C ASN A 102 3.66 -10.19 -2.98
N ILE A 103 3.97 -10.24 -4.27
CA ILE A 103 3.11 -9.69 -5.33
C ILE A 103 1.71 -10.33 -5.31
N ASP A 104 1.61 -11.65 -5.12
CA ASP A 104 0.32 -12.35 -5.06
C ASP A 104 -0.54 -11.87 -3.89
N ASP A 105 0.07 -11.61 -2.73
CA ASP A 105 -0.62 -11.04 -1.58
C ASP A 105 -1.15 -9.64 -1.87
N LEU A 106 -0.35 -8.82 -2.55
CA LEU A 106 -0.73 -7.46 -2.92
C LEU A 106 -1.90 -7.48 -3.90
N VAL A 107 -1.86 -8.35 -4.90
CA VAL A 107 -2.96 -8.55 -5.85
C VAL A 107 -4.21 -9.08 -5.12
N LYS A 108 -4.05 -10.02 -4.19
CA LYS A 108 -5.15 -10.54 -3.37
C LYS A 108 -5.78 -9.46 -2.49
N LEU A 109 -4.97 -8.63 -1.85
CA LEU A 109 -5.42 -7.48 -1.07
C LEU A 109 -6.20 -6.52 -1.95
N ASN A 110 -5.64 -6.12 -3.10
CA ASN A 110 -6.31 -5.21 -4.03
C ASN A 110 -7.66 -5.75 -4.48
N ASN A 111 -7.72 -7.03 -4.86
CA ASN A 111 -8.97 -7.67 -5.26
C ASN A 111 -10.00 -7.73 -4.12
N ARG A 112 -9.57 -7.97 -2.87
CA ARG A 112 -10.44 -7.93 -1.68
C ARG A 112 -10.97 -6.52 -1.42
N MET A 113 -10.18 -5.50 -1.74
CA MET A 113 -10.52 -4.10 -1.52
C MET A 113 -11.25 -3.44 -2.69
N LYS A 114 -11.42 -4.12 -3.84
CA LYS A 114 -12.14 -3.59 -5.01
C LYS A 114 -13.56 -3.06 -4.75
N ILE A 115 -14.20 -3.50 -3.68
CA ILE A 115 -15.53 -3.00 -3.27
C ILE A 115 -15.47 -1.60 -2.61
N TYR A 116 -14.26 -1.12 -2.32
CA TYR A 116 -13.93 0.16 -1.69
C TYR A 116 -13.05 1.05 -2.60
N ASP A 117 -12.79 0.61 -3.84
CA ASP A 117 -12.07 1.36 -4.88
C ASP A 117 -13.05 2.26 -5.66
#